data_AF-A0A7S1FZP6-F1
#
_entry.id   AF-A0A7S1FZP6-F1
#
_cell.length_a   1.000
_cell.length_b   1.000
_cell.length_c   1.000
_cell.angle_alpha   90.00
_cell.angle_beta   90.00
_cell.angle_gamma   90.00
#
_symmetry.space_group_name_H-M   'P 1'
#
loop_
_entity.id
_entity.type
_entity.pdbx_description
1 polymer ?
#
loop_
_entity_poly.entity_id
_entity_poly.type
_entity_poly.pdbx_seq_one_letter_code
_entity_poly.pdbx_strand_id
1 'polypeptide(L)'
;GYWRNFCGVVSALAFVVLGATSLPRVRRGTYRVFYAVHVPAAWIMMIGAICHFKFIALFLLPNILYYWVLSFPTWVQQWVHARVDHDGVRRKKEEPAFRSLPSSEVHVVARGDPPPPSHHNVVSVTWIVDSNNCYQVRLRPPADTSARPRPVLAPHRGGVVRLCLPSLSAVWHPFSVTVDPRSQEVVLLVRATGPFTRGLLDA
;
A
#
# COMPACT_ATOMS: atom_id res chain seq x y z
N GLY A 1 -16.63 -26.20 31.72
CA GLY A 1 -15.37 -26.90 31.39
C GLY A 1 -15.16 -27.03 29.89
N TYR A 2 -16.06 -27.76 29.20
CA TYR A 2 -15.91 -28.12 27.78
C TYR A 2 -15.77 -26.94 26.82
N TRP A 3 -16.56 -25.87 27.00
CA TRP A 3 -16.48 -24.67 26.15
C TRP A 3 -15.08 -24.02 26.16
N ARG A 4 -14.47 -23.91 27.34
CA ARG A 4 -13.13 -23.33 27.49
C ARG A 4 -12.07 -24.13 26.74
N ASN A 5 -12.17 -25.46 26.81
CA ASN A 5 -11.23 -26.36 26.13
C ASN A 5 -11.44 -26.32 24.61
N PHE A 6 -12.70 -26.28 24.17
CA PHE A 6 -13.03 -26.12 22.75
C PHE A 6 -12.44 -24.83 22.16
N CYS A 7 -12.66 -23.67 22.80
CA CYS A 7 -12.06 -22.40 22.36
C CYS A 7 -10.53 -22.45 22.32
N GLY A 8 -9.91 -23.15 23.28
CA GLY A 8 -8.46 -23.37 23.31
C GLY A 8 -7.96 -24.15 22.11
N VAL A 9 -8.61 -25.27 21.76
CA VAL A 9 -8.26 -26.09 20.59
C VAL A 9 -8.45 -25.31 19.29
N VAL A 10 -9.57 -24.60 19.13
CA VAL A 10 -9.83 -23.78 17.93
C VAL A 10 -8.77 -22.68 17.80
N SER A 11 -8.42 -21.99 18.89
CA SER A 11 -7.38 -20.96 18.88
C SER A 11 -6.00 -21.52 18.56
N ALA A 12 -5.65 -22.69 19.11
CA ALA A 12 -4.39 -23.38 18.84
C ALA A 12 -4.26 -23.80 17.36
N LEU A 13 -5.33 -24.36 16.78
CA LEU A 13 -5.35 -24.71 15.35
C LEU A 13 -5.20 -23.47 14.47
N ALA A 14 -5.91 -22.39 14.79
CA ALA A 14 -5.78 -21.12 14.07
C ALA A 14 -4.35 -20.56 14.19
N PHE A 15 -3.72 -20.67 15.36
CA PHE A 15 -2.32 -20.27 15.57
C PHE A 15 -1.34 -21.08 14.71
N VAL A 16 -1.54 -22.39 14.57
CA VAL A 16 -0.73 -23.24 13.67
C VAL A 16 -0.88 -22.80 12.21
N VAL A 17 -2.11 -22.51 11.76
CA VAL A 17 -2.39 -22.00 10.41
C VAL A 17 -1.70 -20.64 10.19
N LEU A 18 -1.73 -19.74 11.17
CA LEU A 18 -1.02 -18.46 11.12
C LEU A 18 0.49 -18.63 10.97
N GLY A 19 1.07 -19.54 11.76
CA GLY A 19 2.51 -19.84 11.71
C GLY A 19 2.91 -20.42 10.36
N ALA A 20 2.17 -21.41 9.87
CA ALA A 20 2.45 -22.07 8.59
C ALA A 20 2.33 -21.10 7.40
N THR A 21 1.29 -20.27 7.37
CA THR A 21 1.09 -19.27 6.31
C THR A 21 2.12 -18.14 6.36
N SER A 22 2.62 -17.79 7.55
CA SER A 22 3.68 -16.78 7.74
C SER A 22 5.05 -17.20 7.22
N LEU A 23 5.26 -18.48 6.90
CA LEU A 23 6.55 -18.97 6.44
C LEU A 23 7.00 -18.22 5.18
N PRO A 24 8.28 -17.79 5.09
CA PRO A 24 8.77 -17.00 3.96
C PRO A 24 8.61 -17.68 2.59
N ARG A 25 8.51 -19.01 2.55
CA ARG A 25 8.25 -19.77 1.31
C ARG A 25 6.82 -19.56 0.83
N VAL A 26 5.82 -19.74 1.71
CA VAL A 26 4.40 -19.58 1.39
C VAL A 26 4.07 -18.12 1.09
N ARG A 27 4.55 -17.19 1.93
CA ARG A 27 4.30 -15.75 1.75
C ARG A 27 4.83 -15.21 0.42
N ARG A 28 5.98 -15.70 -0.04
CA ARG A 28 6.60 -15.26 -1.31
C ARG A 28 6.04 -15.95 -2.54
N GLY A 29 5.63 -17.22 -2.43
CA GLY A 29 5.05 -17.97 -3.53
C GLY A 29 3.61 -17.54 -3.86
N THR A 30 2.78 -17.36 -2.83
CA THR A 30 1.34 -17.12 -3.00
C THR A 30 0.82 -16.08 -2.01
N TYR A 31 1.19 -14.81 -2.22
CA TYR A 31 0.81 -13.71 -1.32
C TYR A 31 -0.72 -13.55 -1.14
N ARG A 32 -1.50 -13.81 -2.21
CA ARG A 32 -2.98 -13.77 -2.15
C ARG A 32 -3.54 -14.79 -1.15
N VAL A 33 -3.05 -16.03 -1.21
CA VAL A 33 -3.47 -17.11 -0.29
C VAL A 33 -3.02 -16.79 1.14
N PHE A 34 -1.79 -16.31 1.29
CA PHE A 34 -1.29 -15.84 2.58
C PHE A 34 -2.26 -14.84 3.20
N TYR A 35 -2.56 -13.74 2.51
CA TYR A 35 -3.43 -12.70 3.06
C TYR A 35 -4.86 -13.20 3.34
N ALA A 36 -5.44 -13.97 2.40
CA ALA A 36 -6.80 -14.48 2.51
C ALA A 36 -7.01 -15.44 3.68
N VAL A 37 -6.00 -16.25 4.04
CA VAL A 37 -6.08 -17.21 5.15
C VAL A 37 -5.58 -16.61 6.47
N HIS A 38 -4.50 -15.83 6.41
CA HIS A 38 -3.82 -15.33 7.60
C HIS A 38 -4.67 -14.31 8.37
N VAL A 39 -5.34 -13.37 7.68
CA VAL A 39 -6.15 -12.35 8.36
C VAL A 39 -7.32 -12.96 9.11
N PRO A 40 -8.18 -13.83 8.52
CA PRO A 40 -9.25 -14.49 9.28
C PRO A 40 -8.74 -15.39 10.41
N ALA A 41 -7.66 -16.14 10.18
CA ALA A 41 -7.08 -16.99 11.21
C ALA A 41 -6.58 -16.18 12.42
N ALA A 42 -6.07 -14.96 12.20
CA ALA A 42 -5.64 -14.05 13.26
C ALA A 42 -6.81 -13.65 14.16
N TRP A 43 -7.96 -13.31 13.56
CA TRP A 43 -9.18 -12.97 14.29
C TRP A 43 -9.73 -14.15 15.08
N ILE A 44 -9.80 -15.34 14.47
CA ILE A 44 -10.27 -16.56 15.14
C ILE A 44 -9.37 -16.91 16.32
N MET A 45 -8.05 -16.88 16.13
CA MET A 45 -7.07 -17.12 17.18
C MET A 45 -7.24 -16.13 18.33
N MET A 46 -7.36 -14.83 18.02
CA MET A 46 -7.52 -13.74 18.99
C MET A 46 -8.79 -13.91 19.85
N ILE A 47 -9.95 -14.08 19.20
CA ILE A 47 -11.23 -14.25 19.89
C ILE A 47 -11.22 -15.56 20.72
N GLY A 48 -10.73 -16.65 20.12
CA GLY A 48 -10.61 -17.94 20.79
C GLY A 48 -9.71 -17.87 22.04
N ALA A 49 -8.61 -17.12 21.98
CA ALA A 49 -7.71 -16.91 23.11
C ALA A 49 -8.40 -16.14 24.25
N ILE A 50 -9.13 -15.06 23.94
CA ILE A 50 -9.91 -14.28 24.92
C ILE A 50 -10.99 -15.16 25.58
N CYS A 51 -11.70 -15.99 24.81
CA CYS A 51 -12.69 -16.92 25.34
C CYS A 51 -12.08 -18.05 26.19
N HIS A 52 -10.87 -18.51 25.85
CA HIS A 52 -10.16 -19.54 26.60
C HIS A 52 -9.66 -19.02 27.96
N PHE A 53 -9.10 -17.81 28.00
CA PHE A 53 -8.56 -17.22 29.23
C PHE A 53 -8.82 -15.71 29.30
N LYS A 54 -9.88 -15.30 30.01
CA LYS A 54 -10.32 -13.89 30.09
C LYS A 54 -9.22 -12.91 30.49
N PHE A 55 -8.27 -13.32 31.32
CA PHE A 55 -7.16 -12.47 31.76
C PHE A 55 -6.19 -12.13 30.63
N ILE A 56 -6.11 -12.93 29.56
CA ILE A 56 -5.28 -12.62 28.39
C ILE A 56 -5.74 -11.33 27.69
N ALA A 57 -7.02 -10.96 27.84
CA ALA A 57 -7.55 -9.72 27.29
C ALA A 57 -6.79 -8.50 27.83
N LEU A 58 -6.35 -8.53 29.09
CA LEU A 58 -5.59 -7.42 29.69
C LEU A 58 -4.23 -7.20 29.01
N PHE A 59 -3.61 -8.25 28.45
CA PHE A 59 -2.35 -8.16 27.71
C PHE A 59 -2.55 -7.80 26.24
N LEU A 60 -3.66 -8.24 25.64
CA LEU A 60 -3.97 -8.01 24.23
C LEU A 60 -4.56 -6.62 23.99
N LEU A 61 -5.41 -6.12 24.89
CA LEU A 61 -6.14 -4.86 24.73
C LEU A 61 -5.21 -3.67 24.47
N PRO A 62 -4.10 -3.45 25.21
CA PRO A 62 -3.22 -2.32 24.96
C PRO A 62 -2.60 -2.35 23.55
N ASN A 63 -2.21 -3.55 23.08
CA ASN A 63 -1.63 -3.74 21.76
C ASN A 63 -2.66 -3.50 20.64
N ILE A 64 -3.89 -3.99 20.82
CA ILE A 64 -4.98 -3.78 19.87
C ILE A 64 -5.35 -2.30 19.80
N LEU A 65 -5.49 -1.63 20.95
CA LEU A 65 -5.80 -0.21 21.02
C LEU A 65 -4.68 0.62 20.39
N TYR A 66 -3.42 0.31 20.70
CA TYR A 66 -2.26 0.96 20.08
C TYR A 66 -2.28 0.83 18.55
N TYR A 67 -2.50 -0.39 18.05
CA TYR A 67 -2.59 -0.64 16.61
C TYR A 67 -3.76 0.12 15.96
N TRP A 68 -4.93 0.13 16.62
CA TRP A 68 -6.11 0.85 16.14
C TRP A 68 -5.87 2.35 16.07
N VAL A 69 -5.34 2.96 17.13
CA VAL A 69 -5.07 4.40 17.19
C VAL A 69 -4.08 4.82 16.10
N LEU A 70 -3.06 4.00 15.83
CA LEU A 70 -2.09 4.29 14.77
C LEU A 70 -2.64 4.05 13.36
N SER A 71 -3.50 3.06 13.19
CA SER A 71 -4.03 2.69 11.86
C SER A 71 -5.23 3.55 11.46
N PHE A 72 -6.03 4.00 12.43
CA PHE A 72 -7.28 4.71 12.19
C PHE A 72 -7.12 5.99 11.35
N PRO A 73 -6.16 6.90 11.62
CA PRO A 73 -5.95 8.07 10.77
C PRO A 73 -5.62 7.71 9.32
N THR A 74 -4.85 6.63 9.11
CA THR A 74 -4.48 6.18 7.76
C THR A 74 -5.69 5.64 7.00
N TRP A 75 -6.59 4.93 7.67
CA TRP A 75 -7.83 4.45 7.07
C TRP A 75 -8.79 5.59 6.75
N VAL A 76 -8.92 6.56 7.65
CA VAL A 76 -9.72 7.77 7.40
C VAL A 76 -9.17 8.54 6.21
N GLN A 77 -7.86 8.75 6.14
CA GLN A 77 -7.21 9.38 4.99
C GLN A 77 -7.49 8.60 3.69
N GLN A 78 -7.26 7.28 3.69
CA GLN A 78 -7.52 6.43 2.52
C GLN A 78 -8.98 6.49 2.07
N TRP A 79 -9.92 6.48 3.01
CA TRP A 79 -11.34 6.53 2.74
C TRP A 79 -11.80 7.88 2.19
N VAL A 80 -11.26 8.98 2.74
CA VAL A 80 -11.52 10.34 2.22
C VAL A 80 -10.97 10.46 0.79
N HIS A 81 -9.74 10.01 0.54
CA HIS A 81 -9.16 10.05 -0.81
C HIS A 81 -9.98 9.24 -1.82
N ALA A 82 -10.40 8.02 -1.46
CA ALA A 82 -11.24 7.19 -2.32
C ALA A 82 -12.57 7.87 -2.69
N ARG A 83 -13.16 8.67 -1.78
CA ARG A 83 -14.39 9.41 -2.07
C ARG A 83 -14.16 10.60 -3.01
N VAL A 84 -13.10 11.37 -2.81
CA VAL A 84 -12.77 12.53 -3.66
C VAL A 84 -12.54 12.10 -5.11
N ASP A 85 -11.84 10.99 -5.33
CA ASP A 85 -11.56 10.47 -6.69
C ASP A 85 -12.86 10.06 -7.42
N HIS A 86 -13.82 9.45 -6.70
CA HIS A 86 -15.12 9.11 -7.27
C HIS A 86 -15.93 10.33 -7.74
N ASP A 87 -15.87 11.44 -7.01
CA ASP A 87 -16.57 12.68 -7.36
C ASP A 87 -15.87 13.43 -8.51
N GLY A 88 -14.54 13.37 -8.59
CA GLY A 88 -13.75 13.95 -9.68
C GLY A 88 -13.94 13.24 -11.02
N VAL A 89 -13.99 11.90 -11.02
CA VAL A 89 -14.27 11.09 -12.22
C VAL A 89 -15.66 11.37 -12.78
N ARG A 90 -16.64 11.69 -11.91
CA ARG A 90 -18.02 12.01 -12.33
C ARG A 90 -18.11 13.33 -13.10
N ARG A 91 -17.21 14.29 -12.88
CA ARG A 91 -17.19 15.56 -13.63
C ARG A 91 -16.53 15.48 -15.00
N LYS A 92 -15.59 14.55 -15.23
CA LYS A 92 -14.81 14.48 -16.49
C LYS A 92 -15.42 13.60 -17.59
N LYS A 93 -16.64 13.09 -17.43
CA LYS A 93 -17.28 12.22 -18.43
C LYS A 93 -18.00 12.96 -19.57
N GLU A 94 -17.90 14.29 -19.64
CA GLU A 94 -18.46 15.13 -20.70
C GLU A 94 -17.37 15.81 -21.55
N GLU A 95 -16.44 15.05 -22.14
CA GLU A 95 -15.66 15.55 -23.28
C GLU A 95 -15.14 14.38 -24.14
N PRO A 96 -15.63 14.21 -25.39
CA PRO A 96 -15.16 13.15 -26.28
C PRO A 96 -13.99 13.67 -27.12
N ALA A 97 -12.76 13.27 -26.77
CA ALA A 97 -11.62 13.40 -27.67
C ALA A 97 -10.61 12.25 -27.47
N PHE A 98 -10.51 11.42 -28.52
CA PHE A 98 -9.35 10.63 -28.97
C PHE A 98 -8.33 10.20 -27.89
N ARG A 99 -8.45 8.96 -27.39
CA ARG A 99 -7.51 8.42 -26.39
C ARG A 99 -6.47 7.47 -27.00
N SER A 100 -5.24 7.95 -26.99
CA SER A 100 -4.02 7.15 -26.85
C SER A 100 -4.08 6.27 -25.60
N LEU A 101 -3.28 5.20 -25.62
CA LEU A 101 -3.18 4.13 -24.60
C LEU A 101 -3.24 4.65 -23.15
N PRO A 102 -3.87 3.91 -22.22
CA PRO A 102 -4.10 4.37 -20.86
C PRO A 102 -2.77 4.50 -20.12
N SER A 103 -2.28 5.74 -19.96
CA SER A 103 -1.28 6.07 -18.96
C SER A 103 -1.85 5.70 -17.60
N SER A 104 -1.31 4.66 -16.99
CA SER A 104 -1.60 4.23 -15.63
C SER A 104 -1.46 5.43 -14.68
N GLU A 105 -2.59 5.91 -14.16
CA GLU A 105 -2.62 7.07 -13.26
C GLU A 105 -2.09 6.65 -11.89
N VAL A 106 -1.04 7.34 -11.44
CA VAL A 106 -0.34 6.99 -10.21
C VAL A 106 -0.53 8.09 -9.18
N HIS A 107 -1.09 7.71 -8.04
CA HIS A 107 -1.22 8.62 -6.91
C HIS A 107 0.06 8.61 -6.08
N VAL A 108 0.68 9.79 -5.97
CA VAL A 108 1.89 10.00 -5.16
C VAL A 108 1.57 10.93 -4.02
N VAL A 109 1.89 10.50 -2.80
CA VAL A 109 1.77 11.33 -1.60
C VAL A 109 3.14 11.41 -0.92
N ALA A 110 3.68 12.62 -0.82
CA ALA A 110 4.93 12.92 -0.10
C ALA A 110 4.69 12.95 1.42
N ARG A 111 5.73 12.63 2.21
CA ARG A 111 5.65 12.61 3.67
C ARG A 111 5.85 14.01 4.26
N GLY A 112 4.78 14.60 4.80
CA GLY A 112 4.79 15.89 5.53
C GLY A 112 3.51 16.67 5.23
N ASP A 113 2.60 16.76 6.21
CA ASP A 113 1.21 17.24 6.11
C ASP A 113 0.37 16.53 5.02
N PRO A 114 -0.97 16.68 4.96
CA PRO A 114 -1.77 16.09 3.88
C PRO A 114 -1.89 17.11 2.72
N PRO A 115 -0.94 17.19 1.77
CA PRO A 115 -1.24 17.82 0.51
C PRO A 115 -2.30 16.98 -0.22
N PRO A 116 -3.15 17.62 -1.04
CA PRO A 116 -4.07 16.89 -1.90
C PRO A 116 -3.31 15.85 -2.75
N PRO A 117 -3.92 14.70 -3.04
CA PRO A 117 -3.28 13.68 -3.87
C PRO A 117 -2.91 14.33 -5.20
N SER A 118 -1.63 14.23 -5.54
CA SER A 118 -1.12 14.77 -6.80
C SER A 118 -1.02 13.63 -7.79
N HIS A 119 -1.82 13.72 -8.84
CA HIS A 119 -1.88 12.74 -9.92
C HIS A 119 -0.60 12.88 -10.76
N HIS A 120 0.29 11.91 -10.64
CA HIS A 120 1.50 11.86 -11.44
C HIS A 120 1.31 10.82 -12.54
N ASN A 121 1.72 11.19 -13.76
CA ASN A 121 1.74 10.24 -14.87
C ASN A 121 3.08 9.50 -14.86
N VAL A 122 3.02 8.19 -15.03
CA VAL A 122 4.20 7.37 -15.32
C VAL A 122 4.72 7.78 -16.69
N VAL A 123 5.96 8.28 -16.73
CA VAL A 123 6.63 8.67 -17.98
C VAL A 123 7.25 7.47 -18.64
N SER A 124 7.98 6.68 -17.85
CA SER A 124 8.69 5.52 -18.32
C SER A 124 9.03 4.58 -17.17
N VAL A 125 9.08 3.30 -17.52
CA VAL A 125 9.57 2.22 -16.69
C VAL A 125 10.72 1.58 -17.46
N THR A 126 11.94 1.69 -16.95
CA THR A 126 13.15 1.25 -17.66
C THR A 126 13.94 0.27 -16.82
N TRP A 127 14.31 -0.87 -17.40
CA TRP A 127 15.19 -1.83 -16.76
C TRP A 127 16.59 -1.26 -16.56
N ILE A 128 17.17 -1.50 -15.39
CA ILE A 128 18.57 -1.20 -15.12
C ILE A 128 19.35 -2.47 -15.41
N VAL A 129 20.19 -2.43 -16.44
CA VAL A 129 21.05 -3.57 -16.83
C VAL A 129 21.99 -3.92 -15.66
N ASP A 130 22.24 -5.22 -15.46
CA ASP A 130 23.12 -5.76 -14.41
C ASP A 130 22.70 -5.46 -12.95
N SER A 131 21.45 -5.04 -12.71
CA SER A 131 20.99 -4.57 -11.39
C SER A 131 20.27 -5.62 -10.52
N ASN A 132 20.35 -6.91 -10.86
CA ASN A 132 19.67 -8.00 -10.14
C ASN A 132 18.14 -7.75 -9.98
N ASN A 133 17.48 -7.55 -11.12
CA ASN A 133 16.04 -7.28 -11.27
C ASN A 133 15.56 -5.95 -10.66
N CYS A 134 16.33 -4.87 -10.84
CA CYS A 134 15.87 -3.53 -10.53
C CYS A 134 15.50 -2.77 -11.81
N TYR A 135 14.52 -1.88 -11.68
CA TYR A 135 14.06 -1.00 -12.73
C TYR A 135 13.78 0.38 -12.17
N GLN A 136 13.86 1.38 -13.04
CA GLN A 136 13.63 2.78 -12.74
C GLN A 136 12.21 3.15 -13.19
N VAL A 137 11.42 3.75 -12.31
CA VAL A 137 10.14 4.37 -12.67
C VAL A 137 10.31 5.89 -12.62
N ARG A 138 10.05 6.56 -13.74
CA ARG A 138 10.07 8.01 -13.85
C ARG A 138 8.66 8.56 -13.82
N LEU A 139 8.40 9.50 -12.91
CA LEU A 139 7.11 10.15 -12.76
C LEU A 139 7.22 11.62 -13.16
N ARG A 140 6.31 12.09 -14.00
CA ARG A 140 6.23 13.51 -14.37
C ARG A 140 5.36 14.25 -13.36
N PRO A 141 5.78 15.45 -12.90
CA PRO A 141 4.91 16.33 -12.14
C PRO A 141 3.61 16.65 -12.92
N PRO A 142 2.48 16.89 -12.25
CA PRO A 142 1.25 17.32 -12.90
C PRO A 142 1.49 18.63 -13.69
N ALA A 143 1.09 18.64 -14.98
CA ALA A 143 1.32 19.77 -15.89
C ALA A 143 0.60 21.06 -15.46
N ASP A 144 -0.42 20.96 -14.60
CA ASP A 144 -1.33 22.06 -14.24
C ASP A 144 -0.77 23.03 -13.18
N THR A 145 0.50 22.88 -12.78
CA THR A 145 1.12 23.76 -11.78
C THR A 145 1.71 25.03 -12.44
N SER A 146 0.90 25.76 -13.19
CA SER A 146 1.27 27.09 -13.73
C SER A 146 1.25 28.18 -12.64
N ALA A 147 0.58 27.93 -11.52
CA ALA A 147 0.51 28.83 -10.37
C ALA A 147 1.67 28.63 -9.40
N ARG A 148 2.86 29.15 -9.76
CA ARG A 148 4.09 29.20 -8.95
C ARG A 148 4.62 27.78 -8.59
N PRO A 149 5.86 27.42 -8.93
CA PRO A 149 6.43 26.14 -8.52
C PRO A 149 6.60 26.14 -6.99
N ARG A 150 5.54 25.79 -6.25
CA ARG A 150 5.70 25.33 -4.89
C ARG A 150 6.47 24.02 -5.04
N PRO A 151 7.62 23.87 -4.38
CA PRO A 151 8.31 22.59 -4.33
C PRO A 151 7.50 21.64 -3.44
N VAL A 152 6.33 21.21 -3.90
CA VAL A 152 5.47 20.22 -3.24
C VAL A 152 6.20 18.88 -3.15
N LEU A 153 7.18 18.68 -4.05
CA LEU A 153 8.26 17.73 -3.92
C LEU A 153 9.60 18.46 -4.12
N ALA A 154 10.03 19.29 -3.17
CA ALA A 154 11.46 19.27 -2.84
C ALA A 154 11.63 18.18 -1.78
N PRO A 155 11.67 16.87 -2.13
CA PRO A 155 12.13 15.90 -1.17
C PRO A 155 13.53 16.36 -0.80
N HIS A 156 13.67 16.87 0.43
CA HIS A 156 14.98 16.91 1.07
C HIS A 156 15.62 15.55 0.79
N ARG A 157 16.84 15.56 0.25
CA ARG A 157 17.58 14.38 -0.23
C ARG A 157 17.22 13.14 0.60
N GLY A 158 16.57 12.14 0.00
CA GLY A 158 16.14 10.93 0.70
C GLY A 158 14.67 10.89 1.15
N GLY A 159 13.77 11.61 0.47
CA GLY A 159 12.33 11.53 0.73
C GLY A 159 11.75 10.11 0.51
N VAL A 160 10.66 9.82 1.21
CA VAL A 160 9.83 8.63 0.99
C VAL A 160 8.47 9.08 0.47
N VAL A 161 8.05 8.51 -0.65
CA VAL A 161 6.69 8.66 -1.18
C VAL A 161 5.92 7.37 -1.01
N ARG A 162 4.60 7.46 -1.00
CA ARG A 162 3.73 6.30 -1.08
C ARG A 162 3.08 6.25 -2.47
N LEU A 163 3.12 5.06 -3.06
CA LEU A 163 2.53 4.75 -4.37
C LEU A 163 1.29 3.89 -4.15
N CYS A 164 0.18 4.25 -4.81
CA CYS A 164 -0.99 3.40 -4.92
C CYS A 164 -1.37 3.28 -6.40
N LEU A 165 -1.45 2.04 -6.89
CA LEU A 165 -2.00 1.72 -8.21
C LEU A 165 -3.23 0.86 -7.98
N PRO A 166 -4.46 1.41 -8.03
CA PRO A 166 -5.69 0.66 -7.76
C PRO A 166 -5.86 -0.58 -8.64
N SER A 167 -5.30 -0.57 -9.85
CA SER A 167 -5.29 -1.72 -10.77
C SER A 167 -4.46 -2.91 -10.25
N LEU A 168 -3.46 -2.67 -9.40
CA LEU A 168 -2.55 -3.69 -8.87
C LEU A 168 -2.75 -3.96 -7.37
N SER A 169 -3.03 -2.93 -6.58
CA SER A 169 -3.13 -3.00 -5.12
C SER A 169 -3.95 -1.85 -4.55
N ALA A 170 -4.91 -2.16 -3.67
CA ALA A 170 -5.63 -1.17 -2.87
C ALA A 170 -4.82 -0.65 -1.66
N VAL A 171 -3.64 -1.22 -1.40
CA VAL A 171 -2.74 -0.82 -0.32
C VAL A 171 -1.63 0.09 -0.87
N TRP A 172 -1.27 1.11 -0.08
CA TRP A 172 -0.18 2.03 -0.37
C TRP A 172 1.19 1.41 -0.06
N HIS A 173 2.13 1.53 -1.00
CA HIS A 173 3.49 0.99 -0.88
C HIS A 173 4.51 2.13 -0.75
N PRO A 174 5.39 2.10 0.26
CA PRO A 174 6.40 3.14 0.43
C PRO A 174 7.60 2.91 -0.50
N PHE A 175 8.11 3.99 -1.08
CA PHE A 175 9.31 3.99 -1.91
C PHE A 175 10.18 5.19 -1.60
N SER A 176 11.50 4.97 -1.62
CA SER A 176 12.46 6.07 -1.62
C SER A 176 12.47 6.75 -2.98
N VAL A 177 12.48 8.08 -2.97
CA VAL A 177 12.56 8.89 -4.19
C VAL A 177 13.88 9.59 -4.32
N THR A 178 14.34 9.69 -5.56
CA THR A 178 15.38 10.61 -5.99
C THR A 178 14.77 11.58 -6.99
N VAL A 179 15.32 12.80 -7.08
CA VAL A 179 14.91 13.78 -8.09
C VAL A 179 16.06 13.97 -9.03
N ASP A 180 15.80 13.87 -10.34
CA ASP A 180 16.80 14.21 -11.34
C ASP A 180 16.99 15.73 -11.35
N PRO A 181 18.19 16.25 -11.03
CA PRO A 181 18.41 17.70 -10.93
C PRO A 181 18.19 18.42 -12.27
N ARG A 182 18.33 17.73 -13.41
CA ARG A 182 18.22 18.34 -14.75
C ARG A 182 16.78 18.36 -15.25
N SER A 183 16.06 17.25 -15.14
CA SER A 183 14.69 17.14 -15.66
C SER A 183 13.62 17.49 -14.63
N GLN A 184 13.98 17.61 -13.35
CA GLN A 184 13.05 17.75 -12.22
C GLN A 184 12.02 16.60 -12.14
N GLU A 185 12.31 15.45 -12.77
CA GLU A 185 11.48 14.26 -12.69
C GLU A 185 11.72 13.52 -11.38
N VAL A 186 10.65 12.95 -10.83
CA VAL A 186 10.73 12.08 -9.67
C VAL A 186 11.08 10.68 -10.14
N VAL A 187 12.16 10.13 -9.59
CA VAL A 187 12.71 8.83 -9.93
C VAL A 187 12.54 7.88 -8.75
N LEU A 188 11.99 6.71 -9.04
CA LEU A 188 11.88 5.59 -8.11
C LEU A 188 12.79 4.47 -8.59
N LEU A 189 13.61 3.92 -7.70
CA LEU A 189 14.38 2.69 -7.95
C LEU A 189 13.65 1.53 -7.29
N VAL A 190 13.09 0.64 -8.10
CA VAL A 190 12.24 -0.45 -7.63
C VAL A 190 12.85 -1.79 -7.98
N ARG A 191 12.83 -2.72 -7.01
CA ARG A 191 13.23 -4.11 -7.22
C ARG A 191 12.00 -5.00 -7.38
N ALA A 192 11.99 -5.84 -8.42
CA ALA A 192 10.87 -6.72 -8.77
C ALA A 192 10.75 -7.96 -7.85
N THR A 193 10.54 -7.72 -6.55
CA THR A 193 10.53 -8.77 -5.50
C THR A 193 9.18 -9.42 -5.24
N GLY A 194 8.07 -8.73 -5.49
CA GLY A 194 6.72 -9.19 -5.11
C GLY A 194 5.68 -8.92 -6.18
N PRO A 195 4.42 -9.37 -5.98
CA PRO A 195 3.36 -9.22 -6.98
C PRO A 195 3.13 -7.77 -7.39
N PHE A 196 3.14 -6.83 -6.44
CA PHE A 196 2.97 -5.41 -6.72
C PHE A 196 4.12 -4.84 -7.56
N THR A 197 5.37 -5.06 -7.15
CA THR A 197 6.54 -4.54 -7.87
C THR A 197 6.85 -5.30 -9.16
N ARG A 198 6.29 -6.49 -9.37
CA ARG A 198 6.32 -7.15 -10.68
C ARG A 198 5.24 -6.59 -11.59
N GLY A 199 4.00 -6.47 -11.10
CA GLY A 199 2.90 -5.90 -11.88
C GLY A 199 3.13 -4.43 -12.27
N LEU A 200 3.87 -3.66 -11.47
CA LEU A 200 4.25 -2.29 -11.81
C LEU A 200 5.19 -2.21 -13.03
N LEU A 201 5.87 -3.29 -13.37
CA LEU A 201 6.69 -3.38 -14.59
C LEU A 201 5.81 -3.53 -15.85
N ASP A 202 4.67 -4.19 -15.71
CA ASP A 202 3.77 -4.54 -16.81
C ASP A 202 2.67 -3.48 -17.02
N ALA A 203 2.63 -2.44 -16.17
CA ALA A 203 1.60 -1.40 -16.12
C ALA A 203 2.04 -0.09 -16.79
#